data_AF-A0A3B1DJW8-F1
#
_entry.id   AF-A0A3B1DJW8-F1
#
_cell.length_a   1.000
_cell.length_b   1.000
_cell.length_c   1.000
_cell.angle_alpha   90.00
_cell.angle_beta   90.00
_cell.angle_gamma   90.00
#
_symmetry.space_group_name_H-M   'P 1'
#
loop_
_entity.id
_entity.type
_entity.pdbx_description
1 polymer ?
#
loop_
_entity_poly.entity_id
_entity_poly.type
_entity_poly.pdbx_seq_one_letter_code
_entity_poly.pdbx_strand_id
1 'polypeptide(L)'
;MLRTFSLFCISILAIAVGQAAAQEEKPHGERPKAAQRIVKTFDFEEWLTNPLEVPAGWVRAQHDPLVPRDRPGFPIWNKPKLDYEVAAAGDGSVRLPTKGGSASLRLNPGVLPIFPLGRYSITAKVRSEGLLHARPRLVVRALDGTGKPIVGSERSTIVDSVDSQWQPIEVELPGFFADAAYLQIDLEVVQPREFLPETVPGHQVWEEDFEGDAWFDDVIVMQVPQLYLKTTSVLNVVARPAAPVLAAELRDLAAQDMTATIRVYDARRTLIDTMQRQIVTGRSAWEWKPELGALGWYRAVIDIAAEGRVISTEVCDFVWVDEPKHAQPVYDSGPAFSGAMTKPHGRAWRPVGIELDTLPPATPDELARTLAMLGADSVTLPVWESGVTAANFAARVDLLRSMLSRLRDEWIDTRLALAVVPDELAAAMNIGTEDVLDVFAVDPATWEPTLLDALDRLGTTSAAWQLGSSGSTNAFDRPTLAGDITQARSTLSAMVPGVELAIGWRADLSPAAARASGADVARIELPAWMGDLPTDAAFAPWLDGAGPLAEFVLEPLE
;
A
#
# COMPACT_ATOMS: atom_id res chain seq x y z
N MET A 1 -84.93 31.30 -3.20
CA MET A 1 -84.14 31.18 -4.44
C MET A 1 -83.78 29.71 -4.60
N LEU A 2 -84.30 29.15 -5.69
CA LEU A 2 -84.14 27.83 -6.35
C LEU A 2 -83.66 26.61 -5.51
N ARG A 3 -84.49 25.59 -5.22
CA ARG A 3 -85.12 24.53 -6.08
C ARG A 3 -84.17 23.33 -6.33
N THR A 4 -84.49 22.02 -6.33
CA THR A 4 -85.58 21.11 -5.87
C THR A 4 -85.24 19.66 -6.38
N PHE A 5 -85.80 18.60 -5.77
CA PHE A 5 -86.12 17.22 -6.30
C PHE A 5 -84.97 16.24 -6.68
N SER A 6 -84.85 15.04 -6.09
CA SER A 6 -85.59 13.75 -6.30
C SER A 6 -85.39 13.09 -7.68
N LEU A 7 -84.88 11.84 -7.77
CA LEU A 7 -85.63 10.59 -8.03
C LEU A 7 -84.71 9.38 -8.36
N PHE A 8 -85.26 8.20 -8.05
CA PHE A 8 -84.86 6.83 -8.39
C PHE A 8 -84.44 6.58 -9.86
N CYS A 9 -83.51 5.64 -10.08
CA CYS A 9 -83.57 4.69 -11.20
C CYS A 9 -82.77 3.40 -10.93
N ILE A 10 -83.46 2.28 -11.10
CA ILE A 10 -82.97 0.89 -11.11
C ILE A 10 -82.35 0.60 -12.49
N SER A 11 -81.23 -0.14 -12.54
CA SER A 11 -80.90 -1.01 -13.67
C SER A 11 -79.99 -2.16 -13.23
N ILE A 12 -80.48 -3.37 -13.51
CA ILE A 12 -79.85 -4.68 -13.37
C ILE A 12 -78.87 -4.88 -14.53
N LEU A 13 -77.66 -5.35 -14.27
CA LEU A 13 -76.92 -6.15 -15.25
C LEU A 13 -76.05 -7.21 -14.55
N ALA A 14 -76.40 -8.47 -14.78
CA ALA A 14 -75.63 -9.63 -14.39
C ALA A 14 -74.35 -9.74 -15.22
N ILE A 15 -73.21 -9.92 -14.56
CA ILE A 15 -71.98 -10.41 -15.21
C ILE A 15 -71.40 -11.53 -14.33
N ALA A 16 -71.08 -12.62 -15.02
CA ALA A 16 -70.66 -13.90 -14.50
C ALA A 16 -69.42 -13.83 -13.59
N VAL A 17 -69.52 -14.46 -12.43
CA VAL A 17 -68.37 -14.77 -11.57
C VAL A 17 -67.68 -16.01 -12.14
N GLY A 18 -66.64 -15.78 -12.94
CA GLY A 18 -65.63 -16.79 -13.20
C GLY A 18 -64.69 -16.87 -12.00
N GLN A 19 -64.66 -18.02 -11.32
CA GLN A 19 -63.63 -18.33 -10.33
C GLN A 19 -62.28 -18.47 -11.03
N ALA A 20 -61.48 -17.41 -10.99
CA ALA A 20 -60.03 -17.51 -11.14
C ALA A 20 -59.45 -17.74 -9.73
N ALA A 21 -58.78 -18.87 -9.56
CA ALA A 21 -58.01 -19.15 -8.36
C ALA A 21 -56.96 -18.06 -8.15
N ALA A 22 -57.11 -17.29 -7.07
CA ALA A 22 -56.08 -16.37 -6.59
C ALA A 22 -54.93 -17.22 -6.07
N GLN A 23 -53.85 -17.27 -6.83
CA GLN A 23 -52.55 -17.72 -6.38
C GLN A 23 -52.05 -16.64 -5.41
N GLU A 24 -51.95 -16.97 -4.13
CA GLU A 24 -51.35 -16.09 -3.12
C GLU A 24 -49.92 -15.75 -3.55
N GLU A 25 -49.73 -14.53 -4.05
CA GLU A 25 -48.41 -13.90 -4.14
C GLU A 25 -47.85 -13.79 -2.72
N LYS A 26 -46.88 -14.66 -2.40
CA LYS A 26 -46.02 -14.46 -1.24
C LYS A 26 -45.41 -13.06 -1.37
N PRO A 27 -45.48 -12.21 -0.32
CA PRO A 27 -44.88 -10.89 -0.39
C PRO A 27 -43.38 -11.07 -0.61
N HIS A 28 -42.89 -10.63 -1.77
CA HIS A 28 -41.47 -10.44 -1.99
C HIS A 28 -40.99 -9.42 -0.95
N GLY A 29 -40.36 -9.89 0.11
CA GLY A 29 -39.68 -9.02 1.06
C GLY A 29 -38.75 -8.10 0.28
N GLU A 30 -38.92 -6.79 0.44
CA GLU A 30 -38.01 -5.80 -0.14
C GLU A 30 -36.59 -6.21 0.25
N ARG A 31 -35.78 -6.61 -0.74
CA ARG A 31 -34.36 -6.89 -0.51
C ARG A 31 -33.75 -5.62 0.10
N PRO A 32 -33.02 -5.71 1.23
CA PRO A 32 -32.31 -4.55 1.79
C PRO A 32 -31.46 -3.91 0.69
N LYS A 33 -31.48 -2.58 0.58
CA LYS A 33 -30.72 -1.87 -0.46
C LYS A 33 -29.20 -2.10 -0.31
N ALA A 34 -28.70 -2.49 0.86
CA ALA A 34 -27.33 -3.00 1.05
C ALA A 34 -26.98 -4.20 0.14
N ALA A 35 -27.98 -5.00 -0.27
CA ALA A 35 -27.82 -6.07 -1.25
C ALA A 35 -27.49 -5.56 -2.67
N GLN A 36 -27.60 -4.25 -2.94
CA GLN A 36 -27.25 -3.67 -4.24
C GLN A 36 -25.73 -3.51 -4.45
N ARG A 37 -24.88 -3.65 -3.41
CA ARG A 37 -23.41 -3.78 -3.56
C ARG A 37 -22.95 -5.21 -3.73
N ILE A 38 -23.80 -6.16 -3.33
CA ILE A 38 -23.54 -7.57 -3.52
C ILE A 38 -23.71 -7.86 -5.00
N VAL A 39 -22.59 -8.08 -5.68
CA VAL A 39 -22.56 -8.48 -7.08
C VAL A 39 -23.16 -9.88 -7.21
N LYS A 40 -22.76 -10.78 -6.30
CA LYS A 40 -23.19 -12.17 -6.27
C LYS A 40 -22.98 -12.77 -4.89
N THR A 41 -23.92 -13.62 -4.48
CA THR A 41 -23.77 -14.56 -3.37
C THR A 41 -23.82 -15.98 -3.93
N PHE A 42 -22.96 -16.84 -3.43
CA PHE A 42 -23.04 -18.29 -3.58
C PHE A 42 -23.25 -18.88 -2.18
N ASP A 43 -24.50 -19.22 -1.88
CA ASP A 43 -24.97 -19.87 -0.65
C ASP A 43 -25.06 -21.40 -0.80
N PHE A 44 -24.79 -21.92 -2.00
CA PHE A 44 -24.76 -23.36 -2.31
C PHE A 44 -26.07 -24.12 -2.04
N GLU A 45 -27.19 -23.40 -1.95
CA GLU A 45 -28.54 -23.95 -1.73
C GLU A 45 -29.17 -24.52 -3.00
N GLU A 46 -28.51 -25.51 -3.60
CA GLU A 46 -28.85 -26.00 -4.94
C GLU A 46 -29.48 -27.41 -4.94
N TRP A 47 -29.78 -28.01 -3.79
CA TRP A 47 -30.20 -29.42 -3.72
C TRP A 47 -31.47 -29.76 -4.51
N LEU A 48 -32.36 -28.79 -4.69
CA LEU A 48 -33.58 -28.92 -5.50
C LEU A 48 -33.39 -28.60 -6.98
N THR A 49 -32.37 -27.81 -7.33
CA THR A 49 -32.23 -27.17 -8.64
C THR A 49 -31.05 -27.72 -9.44
N ASN A 50 -30.06 -28.29 -8.77
CA ASN A 50 -28.85 -28.84 -9.34
C ASN A 50 -28.71 -30.33 -8.97
N PRO A 51 -28.93 -31.26 -9.91
CA PRO A 51 -28.78 -32.69 -9.65
C PRO A 51 -27.31 -33.15 -9.62
N LEU A 52 -26.35 -32.26 -9.90
CA LEU A 52 -24.92 -32.58 -9.94
C LEU A 52 -24.27 -32.43 -8.55
N GLU A 53 -23.17 -33.15 -8.34
CA GLU A 53 -22.37 -33.01 -7.11
C GLU A 53 -21.61 -31.69 -7.02
N VAL A 54 -21.47 -30.95 -8.12
CA VAL A 54 -20.67 -29.72 -8.19
C VAL A 54 -21.64 -28.55 -8.36
N PRO A 55 -21.46 -27.43 -7.63
CA PRO A 55 -22.38 -26.30 -7.75
C PRO A 55 -22.43 -25.73 -9.16
N ALA A 56 -23.56 -25.15 -9.52
CA ALA A 56 -23.81 -24.62 -10.85
C ALA A 56 -22.81 -23.49 -11.16
N GLY A 57 -22.15 -23.59 -12.32
CA GLY A 57 -21.13 -22.62 -12.74
C GLY A 57 -19.74 -22.87 -12.16
N TRP A 58 -19.56 -23.88 -11.30
CA TRP A 58 -18.25 -24.27 -10.77
C TRP A 58 -17.72 -25.54 -11.46
N VAL A 59 -16.40 -25.72 -11.42
CA VAL A 59 -15.71 -26.91 -11.91
C VAL A 59 -14.62 -27.36 -10.94
N ARG A 60 -14.39 -28.67 -10.87
CA ARG A 60 -13.22 -29.22 -10.18
C ARG A 60 -11.98 -28.83 -10.97
N ALA A 61 -11.12 -28.00 -10.40
CA ALA A 61 -9.91 -27.47 -11.05
C ALA A 61 -8.66 -28.27 -10.68
N GLN A 62 -8.79 -29.60 -10.69
CA GLN A 62 -7.69 -30.53 -10.44
C GLN A 62 -6.84 -30.75 -11.70
N HIS A 63 -5.64 -31.27 -11.53
CA HIS A 63 -4.88 -31.93 -12.57
C HIS A 63 -5.72 -33.09 -13.12
N ASP A 64 -5.99 -33.04 -14.41
CA ASP A 64 -6.66 -34.12 -15.13
C ASP A 64 -5.82 -34.35 -16.38
N PRO A 65 -5.25 -35.54 -16.62
CA PRO A 65 -4.49 -35.80 -17.84
C PRO A 65 -5.39 -35.98 -19.08
N LEU A 66 -6.70 -36.18 -18.90
CA LEU A 66 -7.65 -36.39 -20.00
C LEU A 66 -8.22 -35.08 -20.56
N VAL A 67 -8.21 -34.03 -19.75
CA VAL A 67 -8.48 -32.65 -20.16
C VAL A 67 -7.13 -31.94 -20.16
N PRO A 68 -6.71 -31.16 -21.16
CA PRO A 68 -5.37 -30.55 -21.20
C PRO A 68 -5.20 -29.44 -20.12
N ARG A 69 -5.22 -29.83 -18.85
CA ARG A 69 -5.13 -28.99 -17.67
C ARG A 69 -4.06 -29.58 -16.77
N ASP A 70 -2.85 -29.06 -16.96
CA ASP A 70 -1.76 -29.35 -16.05
C ASP A 70 -1.86 -28.46 -14.82
N ARG A 71 -1.82 -29.09 -13.64
CA ARG A 71 -1.90 -28.40 -12.35
C ARG A 71 -1.22 -29.27 -11.28
N PRO A 72 0.11 -29.38 -11.34
CA PRO A 72 0.87 -30.17 -10.38
C PRO A 72 0.47 -29.83 -8.94
N GLY A 73 0.47 -30.84 -8.06
CA GLY A 73 0.04 -30.68 -6.67
C GLY A 73 -1.47 -30.80 -6.46
N PHE A 74 -2.34 -30.73 -7.49
CA PHE A 74 -3.80 -30.84 -7.34
C PHE A 74 -4.34 -32.15 -7.93
N PRO A 75 -4.27 -33.29 -7.25
CA PRO A 75 -4.62 -34.57 -7.87
C PRO A 75 -6.12 -34.74 -8.18
N ILE A 76 -6.42 -35.51 -9.23
CA ILE A 76 -7.79 -35.76 -9.72
C ILE A 76 -8.70 -36.48 -8.72
N TRP A 77 -8.12 -37.22 -7.76
CA TRP A 77 -8.89 -37.98 -6.78
C TRP A 77 -9.44 -37.13 -5.63
N ASN A 78 -8.93 -35.90 -5.44
CA ASN A 78 -9.54 -34.92 -4.56
C ASN A 78 -10.76 -34.33 -5.28
N LYS A 79 -11.97 -34.66 -4.81
CA LYS A 79 -13.23 -34.37 -5.49
C LYS A 79 -14.08 -33.37 -4.69
N PRO A 80 -13.86 -32.06 -4.86
CA PRO A 80 -14.75 -31.05 -4.32
C PRO A 80 -16.21 -31.29 -4.73
N LYS A 81 -17.14 -31.09 -3.81
CA LYS A 81 -18.58 -31.31 -4.02
C LYS A 81 -19.45 -30.47 -3.09
N LEU A 82 -20.72 -30.34 -3.43
CA LEU A 82 -21.77 -29.89 -2.53
C LEU A 82 -21.89 -30.86 -1.35
N ASP A 83 -22.10 -30.30 -0.16
CA ASP A 83 -22.32 -31.00 1.09
C ASP A 83 -23.51 -30.34 1.80
N TYR A 84 -24.44 -31.16 2.28
CA TYR A 84 -25.66 -30.71 2.96
C TYR A 84 -25.72 -31.17 4.42
N GLU A 85 -24.61 -31.69 4.96
CA GLU A 85 -24.48 -32.10 6.36
C GLU A 85 -23.80 -31.03 7.21
N VAL A 86 -22.99 -30.16 6.57
CA VAL A 86 -22.21 -29.11 7.22
C VAL A 86 -22.43 -27.81 6.45
N ALA A 87 -22.97 -26.79 7.12
CA ALA A 87 -23.19 -25.46 6.54
C ALA A 87 -22.89 -24.37 7.60
N ALA A 88 -22.52 -23.18 7.13
CA ALA A 88 -22.38 -21.99 7.98
C ALA A 88 -23.73 -21.30 8.13
N ALA A 89 -24.48 -21.24 7.03
CA ALA A 89 -25.85 -20.77 6.96
C ALA A 89 -26.67 -21.72 6.05
N GLY A 90 -27.99 -21.74 6.23
CA GLY A 90 -28.84 -22.62 5.43
C GLY A 90 -28.55 -24.12 5.65
N ASP A 91 -28.65 -24.88 4.57
CA ASP A 91 -28.46 -26.33 4.52
C ASP A 91 -27.24 -26.75 3.68
N GLY A 92 -26.71 -25.90 2.78
CA GLY A 92 -25.67 -26.27 1.81
C GLY A 92 -24.31 -25.60 2.03
N SER A 93 -23.24 -26.31 1.71
CA SER A 93 -21.90 -25.74 1.53
C SER A 93 -21.11 -26.52 0.47
N VAL A 94 -19.86 -26.13 0.20
CA VAL A 94 -18.95 -26.93 -0.61
C VAL A 94 -17.82 -27.52 0.22
N ARG A 95 -17.69 -28.84 0.17
CA ARG A 95 -16.62 -29.61 0.80
C ARG A 95 -15.48 -29.85 -0.18
N LEU A 96 -14.26 -29.54 0.25
CA LEU A 96 -13.01 -29.75 -0.45
C LEU A 96 -12.16 -30.76 0.35
N PRO A 97 -12.15 -32.05 -0.05
CA PRO A 97 -11.35 -33.05 0.61
C PRO A 97 -9.89 -33.01 0.14
N THR A 98 -8.94 -33.26 1.03
CA THR A 98 -7.56 -33.63 0.69
C THR A 98 -7.31 -35.10 1.01
N LYS A 99 -6.70 -35.81 0.04
CA LYS A 99 -6.20 -37.18 0.19
C LYS A 99 -4.74 -37.26 -0.22
N GLY A 100 -3.92 -36.39 0.37
CA GLY A 100 -2.65 -35.97 -0.19
C GLY A 100 -2.87 -34.98 -1.35
N GLY A 101 -1.88 -34.10 -1.58
CA GLY A 101 -2.01 -33.01 -2.54
C GLY A 101 -3.14 -32.02 -2.19
N SER A 102 -3.35 -31.05 -3.07
CA SER A 102 -4.28 -29.94 -2.93
C SER A 102 -5.63 -30.20 -3.60
N ALA A 103 -6.65 -29.47 -3.22
CA ALA A 103 -8.00 -29.52 -3.80
C ALA A 103 -8.44 -28.13 -4.24
N SER A 104 -9.16 -28.02 -5.36
CA SER A 104 -9.65 -26.75 -5.87
C SER A 104 -10.99 -26.87 -6.57
N LEU A 105 -11.89 -25.98 -6.20
CA LEU A 105 -13.15 -25.73 -6.87
C LEU A 105 -13.11 -24.32 -7.46
N ARG A 106 -13.26 -24.22 -8.78
CA ARG A 106 -13.08 -22.97 -9.54
C ARG A 106 -14.38 -22.53 -10.18
N LEU A 107 -14.69 -21.25 -10.07
CA LEU A 107 -15.78 -20.63 -10.80
C LEU A 107 -15.43 -20.53 -12.29
N ASN A 108 -16.33 -20.98 -13.16
CA ASN A 108 -16.11 -20.94 -14.60
C ASN A 108 -15.94 -19.48 -15.08
N PRO A 109 -15.03 -19.25 -16.05
CA PRO A 109 -14.96 -17.96 -16.74
C PRO A 109 -16.33 -17.54 -17.27
N GLY A 110 -16.65 -16.25 -17.16
CA GLY A 110 -17.91 -15.71 -17.68
C GLY A 110 -19.10 -15.74 -16.72
N VAL A 111 -19.05 -16.53 -15.64
CA VAL A 111 -20.19 -16.66 -14.71
C VAL A 111 -20.43 -15.38 -13.91
N LEU A 112 -19.37 -14.68 -13.55
CA LEU A 112 -19.43 -13.49 -12.70
C LEU A 112 -18.86 -12.28 -13.44
N PRO A 113 -19.71 -11.49 -14.13
CA PRO A 113 -19.28 -10.26 -14.79
C PRO A 113 -18.95 -9.18 -13.75
N ILE A 114 -17.91 -8.40 -14.02
CA ILE A 114 -17.47 -7.26 -13.22
C ILE A 114 -17.21 -6.05 -14.11
N PHE A 115 -17.08 -4.87 -13.50
CA PHE A 115 -16.77 -3.64 -14.20
C PHE A 115 -15.26 -3.42 -14.31
N PRO A 116 -14.76 -2.92 -15.45
CA PRO A 116 -13.41 -2.39 -15.57
C PRO A 116 -13.07 -1.39 -14.47
N LEU A 117 -11.85 -1.52 -13.92
CA LEU A 117 -11.35 -0.68 -12.82
C LEU A 117 -12.24 -0.73 -11.55
N GLY A 118 -13.08 -1.75 -11.39
CA GLY A 118 -13.85 -1.96 -10.16
C GLY A 118 -13.00 -2.58 -9.06
N ARG A 119 -13.15 -2.12 -7.82
CA ARG A 119 -12.58 -2.76 -6.62
C ARG A 119 -13.61 -3.72 -6.04
N TYR A 120 -13.19 -4.92 -5.67
CA TYR A 120 -14.07 -5.96 -5.14
C TYR A 120 -13.49 -6.57 -3.87
N SER A 121 -14.36 -6.87 -2.90
CA SER A 121 -14.06 -7.71 -1.75
C SER A 121 -14.84 -9.02 -1.92
N ILE A 122 -14.13 -10.13 -1.77
CA ILE A 122 -14.70 -11.47 -1.84
C ILE A 122 -14.49 -12.09 -0.47
N THR A 123 -15.61 -12.39 0.19
CA THR A 123 -15.62 -13.00 1.51
C THR A 123 -16.23 -14.39 1.42
N ALA A 124 -15.80 -15.29 2.29
CA ALA A 124 -16.43 -16.59 2.50
C ALA A 124 -16.35 -16.97 3.98
N LYS A 125 -17.18 -17.93 4.39
CA LYS A 125 -17.00 -18.68 5.62
C LYS A 125 -16.24 -19.95 5.31
N VAL A 126 -15.28 -20.29 6.16
CA VAL A 126 -14.48 -21.50 6.02
C VAL A 126 -14.40 -22.24 7.34
N ARG A 127 -14.51 -23.56 7.26
CA ARG A 127 -14.35 -24.49 8.38
C ARG A 127 -13.45 -25.62 7.91
N SER A 128 -12.65 -26.19 8.81
CA SER A 128 -11.73 -27.26 8.48
C SER A 128 -11.76 -28.38 9.51
N GLU A 129 -11.52 -29.61 9.07
CA GLU A 129 -11.45 -30.78 9.94
C GLU A 129 -10.33 -31.69 9.45
N GLY A 130 -9.49 -32.18 10.37
CA GLY A 130 -8.40 -33.10 10.05
C GLY A 130 -7.18 -32.48 9.34
N LEU A 131 -7.18 -31.18 9.03
CA LEU A 131 -6.01 -30.52 8.46
C LEU A 131 -5.00 -30.17 9.57
N LEU A 132 -3.74 -30.52 9.40
CA LEU A 132 -2.63 -30.16 10.30
C LEU A 132 -1.66 -29.22 9.58
N HIS A 133 -1.33 -29.53 8.34
CA HIS A 133 -0.34 -28.83 7.54
C HIS A 133 -0.94 -28.10 6.34
N ALA A 134 -1.95 -28.68 5.69
CA ALA A 134 -2.68 -28.04 4.64
C ALA A 134 -3.53 -26.88 5.17
N ARG A 135 -3.84 -25.92 4.31
CA ARG A 135 -4.64 -24.74 4.67
C ARG A 135 -5.71 -24.45 3.64
N PRO A 136 -6.91 -24.03 4.08
CA PRO A 136 -7.87 -23.42 3.18
C PRO A 136 -7.31 -22.11 2.59
N ARG A 137 -7.52 -21.90 1.29
CA ARG A 137 -7.10 -20.71 0.55
C ARG A 137 -8.23 -20.22 -0.35
N LEU A 138 -8.43 -18.91 -0.38
CA LEU A 138 -9.34 -18.23 -1.30
C LEU A 138 -8.49 -17.48 -2.32
N VAL A 139 -8.69 -17.75 -3.61
CA VAL A 139 -7.97 -17.08 -4.70
C VAL A 139 -8.94 -16.36 -5.62
N VAL A 140 -8.60 -15.16 -6.03
CA VAL A 140 -9.40 -14.35 -6.96
C VAL A 140 -8.52 -13.80 -8.07
N ARG A 141 -9.07 -13.78 -9.29
CA ARG A 141 -8.41 -13.23 -10.49
C ARG A 141 -9.38 -12.38 -11.29
N ALA A 142 -8.87 -11.30 -11.89
CA ALA A 142 -9.59 -10.61 -12.95
C ALA A 142 -9.37 -11.34 -14.28
N LEU A 143 -10.43 -11.56 -15.04
CA LEU A 143 -10.38 -12.09 -16.40
C LEU A 143 -10.74 -11.00 -17.39
N ASP A 144 -10.10 -11.02 -18.56
CA ASP A 144 -10.43 -10.14 -19.68
C ASP A 144 -11.75 -10.52 -20.38
N GLY A 145 -12.14 -9.75 -21.40
CA GLY A 145 -13.33 -10.02 -22.20
C GLY A 145 -13.32 -11.38 -22.94
N THR A 146 -12.17 -12.05 -23.04
CA THR A 146 -12.00 -13.39 -23.63
C THR A 146 -11.98 -14.51 -22.58
N GLY A 147 -12.10 -14.17 -21.30
CA GLY A 147 -12.05 -15.11 -20.18
C GLY A 147 -10.63 -15.52 -19.78
N LYS A 148 -9.59 -14.81 -20.24
CA LYS A 148 -8.20 -15.10 -19.85
C LYS A 148 -7.81 -14.30 -18.60
N PRO A 149 -7.06 -14.89 -17.66
CA PRO A 149 -6.55 -14.16 -16.50
C PRO A 149 -5.67 -12.98 -16.91
N ILE A 150 -5.90 -11.82 -16.30
CA ILE A 150 -5.06 -10.63 -16.45
C ILE A 150 -3.82 -10.81 -15.58
N VAL A 151 -2.63 -10.64 -16.16
CA VAL A 151 -1.35 -10.77 -15.46
C VAL A 151 -1.30 -9.81 -14.26
N GLY A 152 -0.84 -10.30 -13.11
CA GLY A 152 -0.74 -9.53 -11.88
C GLY A 152 -2.08 -9.28 -11.16
N SER A 153 -3.20 -9.81 -11.67
CA SER A 153 -4.51 -9.69 -11.00
C SER A 153 -4.81 -10.73 -9.94
N GLU A 154 -4.02 -11.81 -9.88
CA GLU A 154 -4.21 -12.85 -8.88
C GLU A 154 -3.98 -12.30 -7.47
N ARG A 155 -4.94 -12.52 -6.58
CA ARG A 155 -4.85 -12.24 -5.15
C ARG A 155 -5.32 -13.46 -4.40
N SER A 156 -4.72 -13.73 -3.26
CA SER A 156 -5.12 -14.86 -2.43
C SER A 156 -4.96 -14.55 -0.95
N THR A 157 -5.83 -15.14 -0.16
CA THR A 157 -5.70 -15.19 1.31
C THR A 157 -5.70 -16.65 1.73
N ILE A 158 -4.85 -16.98 2.69
CA ILE A 158 -4.76 -18.30 3.30
C ILE A 158 -5.21 -18.19 4.76
N VAL A 159 -5.89 -19.20 5.26
CA VAL A 159 -6.21 -19.29 6.69
C VAL A 159 -4.97 -19.78 7.41
N ASP A 160 -4.45 -19.03 8.39
CA ASP A 160 -3.27 -19.45 9.15
C ASP A 160 -3.60 -20.53 10.18
N SER A 161 -4.71 -20.33 10.90
CA SER A 161 -5.19 -21.23 11.96
C SER A 161 -6.31 -22.15 11.45
N VAL A 162 -6.01 -23.43 11.32
CA VAL A 162 -7.02 -24.45 11.06
C VAL A 162 -7.92 -24.57 12.29
N ASP A 163 -9.22 -24.34 12.13
CA ASP A 163 -10.22 -24.51 13.19
C ASP A 163 -11.40 -25.36 12.68
N SER A 164 -11.94 -26.14 13.61
CA SER A 164 -13.22 -26.83 13.51
C SER A 164 -14.43 -25.88 13.52
N GLN A 165 -14.24 -24.61 13.88
CA GLN A 165 -15.27 -23.57 13.82
C GLN A 165 -15.25 -22.81 12.48
N TRP A 166 -16.41 -22.26 12.12
CA TRP A 166 -16.54 -21.38 10.96
C TRP A 166 -15.85 -20.04 11.22
N GLN A 167 -14.88 -19.70 10.38
CA GLN A 167 -14.17 -18.43 10.41
C GLN A 167 -14.31 -17.68 9.08
N PRO A 168 -14.28 -16.34 9.09
CA PRO A 168 -14.28 -15.58 7.85
C PRO A 168 -12.93 -15.68 7.14
N ILE A 169 -12.96 -15.71 5.81
CA ILE A 169 -11.81 -15.48 4.93
C ILE A 169 -12.19 -14.40 3.92
N GLU A 170 -11.27 -13.47 3.65
CA GLU A 170 -11.50 -12.34 2.75
C GLU A 170 -10.31 -12.15 1.83
N VAL A 171 -10.58 -11.82 0.56
CA VAL A 171 -9.57 -11.37 -0.40
C VAL A 171 -10.11 -10.16 -1.15
N GLU A 172 -9.28 -9.13 -1.28
CA GLU A 172 -9.61 -7.95 -2.06
C GLU A 172 -8.95 -8.01 -3.45
N LEU A 173 -9.73 -7.69 -4.47
CA LEU A 173 -9.27 -7.45 -5.83
C LEU A 173 -9.20 -5.93 -6.06
N PRO A 174 -8.00 -5.36 -6.30
CA PRO A 174 -7.86 -3.93 -6.49
C PRO A 174 -8.40 -3.47 -7.86
N GLY A 175 -8.83 -2.21 -7.95
CA GLY A 175 -9.55 -1.70 -9.11
C GLY A 175 -8.72 -0.92 -10.12
N PHE A 176 -7.56 -1.46 -10.52
CA PHE A 176 -6.68 -0.86 -11.55
C PHE A 176 -6.59 -1.67 -12.85
N PHE A 177 -7.40 -2.73 -13.00
CA PHE A 177 -7.44 -3.56 -14.20
C PHE A 177 -8.44 -3.00 -15.23
N ALA A 178 -7.93 -2.29 -16.24
CA ALA A 178 -8.75 -1.63 -17.26
C ALA A 178 -9.46 -2.60 -18.21
N ASP A 179 -8.89 -3.79 -18.43
CA ASP A 179 -9.45 -4.81 -19.33
C ASP A 179 -10.32 -5.85 -18.61
N ALA A 180 -10.54 -5.69 -17.29
CA ALA A 180 -11.30 -6.64 -16.49
C ALA A 180 -12.79 -6.69 -16.91
N ALA A 181 -13.27 -7.89 -17.21
CA ALA A 181 -14.66 -8.15 -17.59
C ALA A 181 -15.33 -9.20 -16.71
N TYR A 182 -14.59 -10.17 -16.19
CA TYR A 182 -15.12 -11.22 -15.31
C TYR A 182 -14.23 -11.46 -14.10
N LEU A 183 -14.80 -12.04 -13.06
CA LEU A 183 -14.09 -12.48 -11.87
C LEU A 183 -14.03 -14.01 -11.84
N GLN A 184 -12.87 -14.56 -11.56
CA GLN A 184 -12.69 -15.98 -11.27
C GLN A 184 -12.35 -16.15 -9.80
N ILE A 185 -13.02 -17.10 -9.14
CA ILE A 185 -12.82 -17.45 -7.74
C ILE A 185 -12.39 -18.91 -7.70
N ASP A 186 -11.32 -19.20 -6.98
CA ASP A 186 -10.97 -20.55 -6.57
C ASP A 186 -11.12 -20.67 -5.06
N LEU A 187 -11.85 -21.69 -4.65
CA LEU A 187 -11.87 -22.20 -3.28
C LEU A 187 -10.87 -23.35 -3.26
N GLU A 188 -9.93 -23.34 -2.32
CA GLU A 188 -8.82 -24.28 -2.33
C GLU A 188 -8.51 -24.82 -0.93
N VAL A 189 -7.97 -26.04 -0.91
CA VAL A 189 -7.21 -26.59 0.22
C VAL A 189 -5.83 -26.89 -0.32
N VAL A 190 -4.80 -26.25 0.23
CA VAL A 190 -3.45 -26.30 -0.34
C VAL A 190 -2.45 -26.90 0.64
N GLN A 191 -1.58 -27.76 0.11
CA GLN A 191 -0.48 -28.36 0.87
C GLN A 191 0.66 -27.35 1.10
N PRO A 192 1.54 -27.56 2.10
CA PRO A 192 2.63 -26.63 2.43
C PRO A 192 3.49 -26.19 1.25
N ARG A 193 3.76 -27.09 0.31
CA ARG A 193 4.52 -26.80 -0.91
C ARG A 193 3.98 -25.63 -1.73
N GLU A 194 2.67 -25.37 -1.66
CA GLU A 194 1.99 -24.36 -2.46
C GLU A 194 1.98 -22.97 -1.82
N PHE A 195 2.41 -22.83 -0.56
CA PHE A 195 2.35 -21.56 0.17
C PHE A 195 3.55 -21.26 1.06
N LEU A 196 4.40 -22.23 1.35
CA LEU A 196 5.66 -22.00 2.06
C LEU A 196 6.82 -21.87 1.06
N PRO A 197 7.79 -20.97 1.33
CA PRO A 197 8.97 -20.87 0.50
C PRO A 197 9.85 -22.11 0.62
N GLU A 198 10.53 -22.47 -0.47
CA GLU A 198 11.54 -23.52 -0.43
C GLU A 198 12.75 -23.02 0.38
N THR A 199 13.07 -23.71 1.46
CA THR A 199 14.20 -23.43 2.35
C THR A 199 15.42 -24.29 2.00
N VAL A 200 15.22 -25.44 1.36
CA VAL A 200 16.29 -26.36 0.95
C VAL A 200 16.12 -26.68 -0.54
N PRO A 201 16.92 -26.03 -1.43
CA PRO A 201 16.78 -26.19 -2.87
C PRO A 201 16.86 -27.66 -3.32
N GLY A 202 15.80 -28.13 -3.98
CA GLY A 202 15.73 -29.39 -4.70
C GLY A 202 15.48 -30.64 -3.86
N HIS A 203 15.52 -30.58 -2.53
CA HIS A 203 15.35 -31.74 -1.64
C HIS A 203 14.46 -31.47 -0.43
N GLN A 204 13.66 -30.40 -0.44
CA GLN A 204 12.73 -30.14 0.65
C GLN A 204 11.62 -31.21 0.72
N VAL A 205 11.50 -31.83 1.89
CA VAL A 205 10.39 -32.71 2.22
C VAL A 205 9.29 -31.87 2.85
N TRP A 206 8.10 -31.92 2.26
CA TRP A 206 6.92 -31.22 2.75
C TRP A 206 6.08 -32.16 3.61
N GLU A 207 5.68 -31.70 4.79
CA GLU A 207 4.74 -32.42 5.65
C GLU A 207 3.33 -32.23 5.07
N GLU A 208 2.87 -33.14 4.24
CA GLU A 208 1.54 -33.05 3.62
C GLU A 208 0.46 -33.77 4.45
N ASP A 209 -0.74 -33.21 4.45
CA ASP A 209 -1.92 -33.89 5.00
C ASP A 209 -2.43 -34.96 4.02
N PHE A 210 -2.51 -36.20 4.48
CA PHE A 210 -3.06 -37.32 3.71
C PHE A 210 -4.57 -37.46 3.79
N GLU A 211 -5.22 -36.85 4.77
CA GLU A 211 -6.67 -36.86 4.95
C GLU A 211 -7.08 -35.57 5.66
N GLY A 212 -8.16 -34.97 5.21
CA GLY A 212 -8.79 -33.83 5.85
C GLY A 212 -9.74 -33.13 4.91
N ASP A 213 -10.49 -32.18 5.44
CA ASP A 213 -11.57 -31.51 4.73
C ASP A 213 -11.58 -30.02 5.08
N ALA A 214 -11.93 -29.21 4.09
CA ALA A 214 -12.41 -27.86 4.34
C ALA A 214 -13.77 -27.64 3.70
N TRP A 215 -14.64 -26.92 4.39
CA TRP A 215 -15.91 -26.47 3.86
C TRP A 215 -15.84 -24.97 3.62
N PHE A 216 -16.39 -24.54 2.50
CA PHE A 216 -16.61 -23.13 2.20
C PHE A 216 -18.09 -22.87 2.02
N ASP A 217 -18.55 -21.75 2.55
CA ASP A 217 -19.94 -21.32 2.49
C ASP A 217 -20.03 -19.79 2.42
N ASP A 218 -21.20 -19.26 2.09
CA ASP A 218 -21.49 -17.82 2.00
C ASP A 218 -20.43 -17.05 1.20
N VAL A 219 -20.12 -17.50 -0.03
CA VAL A 219 -19.17 -16.76 -0.88
C VAL A 219 -19.86 -15.51 -1.41
N ILE A 220 -19.54 -14.37 -0.82
CA ILE A 220 -20.15 -13.08 -1.13
C ILE A 220 -19.14 -12.20 -1.85
N VAL A 221 -19.51 -11.74 -3.03
CA VAL A 221 -18.75 -10.79 -3.85
C VAL A 221 -19.38 -9.42 -3.73
N MET A 222 -18.65 -8.48 -3.16
CA MET A 222 -19.09 -7.11 -2.93
C MET A 222 -18.25 -6.14 -3.76
N GLN A 223 -18.91 -5.14 -4.32
CA GLN A 223 -18.22 -4.01 -4.91
C GLN A 223 -17.87 -2.97 -3.84
N VAL A 224 -16.58 -2.68 -3.69
CA VAL A 224 -16.05 -1.71 -2.73
C VAL A 224 -15.89 -0.36 -3.45
N PRO A 225 -16.39 0.74 -2.89
CA PRO A 225 -16.17 2.06 -3.48
C PRO A 225 -14.68 2.42 -3.40
N GLN A 226 -14.18 3.10 -4.43
CA GLN A 226 -12.85 3.70 -4.39
C GLN A 226 -12.98 5.10 -3.81
N LEU A 227 -12.39 5.30 -2.64
CA LEU A 227 -12.34 6.58 -1.97
C LEU A 227 -10.89 7.06 -1.98
N TYR A 228 -10.70 8.33 -2.27
CA TYR A 228 -9.42 9.00 -2.15
C TYR A 228 -9.64 10.27 -1.35
N LEU A 229 -8.76 10.53 -0.39
CA LEU A 229 -8.70 11.78 0.36
C LEU A 229 -7.28 12.31 0.29
N LYS A 230 -7.13 13.54 -0.17
CA LYS A 230 -5.84 14.25 -0.23
C LYS A 230 -6.04 15.71 0.08
N THR A 231 -4.97 16.44 0.33
CA THR A 231 -5.03 17.91 0.25
C THR A 231 -4.85 18.38 -1.20
N THR A 232 -5.06 19.67 -1.45
CA THR A 232 -4.66 20.32 -2.71
C THR A 232 -3.14 20.43 -2.90
N SER A 233 -2.36 20.22 -1.84
CA SER A 233 -0.91 20.10 -1.91
C SER A 233 -0.52 18.65 -2.17
N VAL A 234 0.33 18.41 -3.17
CA VAL A 234 0.82 17.06 -3.52
C VAL A 234 1.53 16.39 -2.33
N LEU A 235 2.19 17.19 -1.48
CA LEU A 235 2.95 16.72 -0.33
C LEU A 235 2.20 16.89 1.00
N ASN A 236 0.91 17.26 0.95
CA ASN A 236 0.08 17.53 2.13
C ASN A 236 0.67 18.57 3.11
N VAL A 237 1.54 19.46 2.62
CA VAL A 237 2.05 20.62 3.35
C VAL A 237 1.47 21.89 2.72
N VAL A 238 0.84 22.73 3.54
CA VAL A 238 0.25 23.99 3.11
C VAL A 238 0.77 25.10 4.01
N ALA A 239 1.20 26.22 3.42
CA ALA A 239 1.63 27.40 4.17
C ALA A 239 0.61 28.55 4.08
N ARG A 240 0.58 29.40 5.11
CA ARG A 240 -0.14 30.69 5.05
C ARG A 240 0.38 31.56 3.89
N PRO A 241 -0.47 32.43 3.31
CA PRO A 241 -1.87 32.69 3.68
C PRO A 241 -2.87 31.65 3.13
N ALA A 242 -2.42 30.65 2.38
CA ALA A 242 -3.29 29.58 1.94
C ALA A 242 -3.79 28.75 3.13
N ALA A 243 -5.00 28.25 3.02
CA ALA A 243 -5.59 27.32 3.98
C ALA A 243 -5.67 25.93 3.34
N PRO A 244 -5.49 24.85 4.11
CA PRO A 244 -5.64 23.51 3.59
C PRO A 244 -7.03 23.31 2.99
N VAL A 245 -7.06 22.67 1.83
CA VAL A 245 -8.29 22.23 1.18
C VAL A 245 -8.18 20.74 1.01
N LEU A 246 -9.14 20.00 1.56
CA LEU A 246 -9.27 18.57 1.42
C LEU A 246 -10.08 18.27 0.17
N ALA A 247 -9.46 17.56 -0.77
CA ALA A 247 -10.10 17.05 -1.97
C ALA A 247 -10.42 15.56 -1.75
N ALA A 248 -11.71 15.24 -1.83
CA ALA A 248 -12.19 13.87 -1.78
C ALA A 248 -12.68 13.46 -3.17
N GLU A 249 -12.29 12.27 -3.61
CA GLU A 249 -12.80 11.64 -4.83
C GLU A 249 -13.40 10.28 -4.46
N LEU A 250 -14.67 10.11 -4.78
CA LEU A 250 -15.40 8.87 -4.63
C LEU A 250 -15.78 8.35 -6.01
N ARG A 251 -15.35 7.12 -6.28
CA ARG A 251 -15.79 6.34 -7.42
C ARG A 251 -16.46 5.07 -6.94
N ASP A 252 -17.77 5.07 -7.04
CA ASP A 252 -18.67 3.97 -6.76
C ASP A 252 -19.49 3.67 -8.02
N LEU A 253 -19.60 2.39 -8.39
CA LEU A 253 -20.38 1.98 -9.57
C LEU A 253 -21.78 1.49 -9.20
N ALA A 254 -22.05 1.25 -7.91
CA ALA A 254 -23.35 0.80 -7.44
C ALA A 254 -24.42 1.92 -7.40
N ALA A 255 -24.00 3.19 -7.49
CA ALA A 255 -24.86 4.38 -7.55
C ALA A 255 -25.95 4.43 -6.46
N GLN A 256 -25.55 4.19 -5.20
CA GLN A 256 -26.43 4.27 -4.04
C GLN A 256 -26.35 5.63 -3.36
N ASP A 257 -27.42 5.99 -2.63
CA ASP A 257 -27.40 7.11 -1.71
C ASP A 257 -26.40 6.81 -0.57
N MET A 258 -25.35 7.63 -0.50
CA MET A 258 -24.31 7.51 0.51
C MET A 258 -24.16 8.81 1.28
N THR A 259 -23.65 8.71 2.50
CA THR A 259 -23.25 9.85 3.31
C THR A 259 -21.74 9.80 3.50
N ALA A 260 -21.04 10.84 3.03
CA ALA A 260 -19.65 11.07 3.40
C ALA A 260 -19.59 11.91 4.67
N THR A 261 -18.78 11.49 5.63
CA THR A 261 -18.47 12.27 6.84
C THR A 261 -16.97 12.44 6.94
N ILE A 262 -16.48 13.68 6.79
CA ILE A 262 -15.06 14.02 6.96
C ILE A 262 -14.88 14.64 8.34
N ARG A 263 -13.93 14.11 9.11
CA ARG A 263 -13.58 14.58 10.46
C ARG A 263 -12.10 14.96 10.46
N VAL A 264 -11.76 16.15 10.95
CA VAL A 264 -10.37 16.59 11.07
C VAL A 264 -9.98 16.61 12.54
N TYR A 265 -8.87 15.97 12.85
CA TYR A 265 -8.28 15.89 14.17
C TYR A 265 -6.95 16.65 14.22
N ASP A 266 -6.64 17.29 15.34
CA ASP A 266 -5.29 17.81 15.59
C ASP A 266 -4.31 16.70 16.01
N ALA A 267 -3.03 17.04 16.18
CA ALA A 267 -1.98 16.14 16.66
C ALA A 267 -2.29 15.46 18.01
N ARG A 268 -3.20 16.01 18.81
CA ARG A 268 -3.65 15.44 20.10
C ARG A 268 -4.89 14.58 19.94
N ARG A 269 -5.31 14.29 18.71
CA ARG A 269 -6.54 13.57 18.35
C ARG A 269 -7.81 14.28 18.81
N THR A 270 -7.75 15.60 19.00
CA THR A 270 -8.93 16.41 19.30
C THR A 270 -9.67 16.70 17.99
N LEU A 271 -10.98 16.45 17.94
CA LEU A 271 -11.80 16.80 16.78
C LEU A 271 -11.86 18.33 16.64
N ILE A 272 -11.37 18.85 15.51
CA ILE A 272 -11.31 20.27 15.18
C ILE A 272 -12.49 20.69 14.32
N ASP A 273 -12.80 19.92 13.29
CA ASP A 273 -13.87 20.24 12.35
C ASP A 273 -14.51 18.98 11.76
N THR A 274 -15.75 19.10 11.29
CA THR A 274 -16.51 18.00 10.68
C THR A 274 -17.37 18.51 9.52
N MET A 275 -17.39 17.76 8.42
CA MET A 275 -18.27 18.00 7.30
C MET A 275 -19.02 16.74 6.92
N GLN A 276 -20.31 16.87 6.67
CA GLN A 276 -21.16 15.78 6.21
C GLN A 276 -21.78 16.15 4.87
N ARG A 277 -21.76 15.21 3.92
CA ARG A 277 -22.28 15.41 2.56
C ARG A 277 -23.06 14.19 2.10
N GLN A 278 -24.24 14.43 1.54
CA GLN A 278 -24.99 13.41 0.82
C GLN A 278 -24.43 13.24 -0.59
N ILE A 279 -24.25 11.99 -1.00
CA ILE A 279 -23.75 11.59 -2.31
C ILE A 279 -24.83 10.77 -2.99
N VAL A 280 -25.35 11.31 -4.10
CA VAL A 280 -26.44 10.70 -4.87
C VAL A 280 -25.90 10.02 -6.14
N THR A 281 -24.68 10.34 -6.55
CA THR A 281 -24.08 9.84 -7.79
C THR A 281 -22.91 8.89 -7.51
N GLY A 282 -22.75 7.88 -8.35
CA GLY A 282 -21.66 6.92 -8.23
C GLY A 282 -20.27 7.56 -8.37
N ARG A 283 -20.10 8.61 -9.18
CA ARG A 283 -18.87 9.41 -9.19
C ARG A 283 -19.13 10.76 -8.55
N SER A 284 -18.32 11.13 -7.58
CA SER A 284 -18.35 12.44 -6.94
C SER A 284 -16.94 12.88 -6.60
N ALA A 285 -16.62 14.12 -6.93
CA ALA A 285 -15.41 14.78 -6.47
C ALA A 285 -15.83 16.08 -5.81
N TRP A 286 -15.24 16.39 -4.66
CA TRP A 286 -15.51 17.65 -3.98
C TRP A 286 -14.35 18.10 -3.13
N GLU A 287 -14.33 19.41 -2.89
CA GLU A 287 -13.36 20.06 -2.04
C GLU A 287 -14.06 20.61 -0.79
N TRP A 288 -13.33 20.60 0.32
CA TRP A 288 -13.75 21.17 1.58
C TRP A 288 -12.57 21.83 2.27
N LYS A 289 -12.77 23.06 2.75
CA LYS A 289 -11.79 23.82 3.52
C LYS A 289 -12.15 23.73 5.01
N PRO A 290 -11.44 22.94 5.83
CA PRO A 290 -11.69 22.88 7.26
C PRO A 290 -11.32 24.19 7.98
N GLU A 291 -12.02 24.48 9.06
CA GLU A 291 -11.76 25.60 9.98
C GLU A 291 -10.70 25.23 11.01
N LEU A 292 -9.44 25.25 10.60
CA LEU A 292 -8.31 24.95 11.48
C LEU A 292 -8.01 26.19 12.36
N GLY A 293 -8.24 26.10 13.67
CA GLY A 293 -8.07 27.24 14.58
C GLY A 293 -6.61 27.66 14.83
N ALA A 294 -5.64 26.86 14.40
CA ALA A 294 -4.21 27.08 14.63
C ALA A 294 -3.36 26.46 13.50
N LEU A 295 -2.06 26.73 13.51
CA LEU A 295 -1.09 25.98 12.69
C LEU A 295 -0.73 24.67 13.39
N GLY A 296 -0.37 23.63 12.63
CA GLY A 296 0.04 22.34 13.18
C GLY A 296 -0.17 21.15 12.25
N TRP A 297 -0.06 19.96 12.85
CA TRP A 297 -0.33 18.67 12.23
C TRP A 297 -1.78 18.27 12.42
N TYR A 298 -2.37 17.73 11.37
CA TYR A 298 -3.77 17.33 11.32
C TYR A 298 -3.95 15.99 10.64
N ARG A 299 -4.96 15.24 11.08
CA ARG A 299 -5.44 14.01 10.46
C ARG A 299 -6.86 14.18 10.01
N ALA A 300 -7.12 14.12 8.70
CA ALA A 300 -8.46 14.04 8.15
C ALA A 300 -8.85 12.58 7.96
N VAL A 301 -10.03 12.21 8.44
CA VAL A 301 -10.63 10.88 8.26
C VAL A 301 -11.95 11.06 7.53
N ILE A 302 -12.12 10.41 6.38
CA ILE A 302 -13.40 10.36 5.66
C ILE A 302 -14.01 8.98 5.81
N ASP A 303 -15.26 8.92 6.26
CA ASP A 303 -16.07 7.71 6.20
C ASP A 303 -17.15 7.86 5.15
N ILE A 304 -17.33 6.84 4.33
CA ILE A 304 -18.49 6.69 3.47
C ILE A 304 -19.41 5.68 4.13
N ALA A 305 -20.64 6.09 4.41
CA ALA A 305 -21.68 5.24 4.94
C ALA A 305 -22.82 5.07 3.94
N ALA A 306 -23.33 3.84 3.83
CA ALA A 306 -24.58 3.52 3.16
C ALA A 306 -25.50 2.86 4.19
N GLU A 307 -26.76 3.29 4.29
CA GLU A 307 -27.74 2.75 5.25
C GLU A 307 -27.26 2.77 6.71
N GLY A 308 -26.48 3.79 7.08
CA GLY A 308 -25.95 3.94 8.43
C GLY A 308 -24.76 3.03 8.77
N ARG A 309 -24.28 2.22 7.81
CA ARG A 309 -23.06 1.41 7.97
C ARG A 309 -21.92 2.00 7.16
N VAL A 310 -20.76 2.18 7.80
CA VAL A 310 -19.53 2.58 7.12
C VAL A 310 -19.06 1.46 6.19
N ILE A 311 -18.86 1.79 4.92
CA ILE A 311 -18.47 0.87 3.85
C ILE A 311 -17.05 1.15 3.32
N SER A 312 -16.49 2.32 3.60
CA SER A 312 -15.12 2.69 3.26
C SER A 312 -14.66 3.83 4.18
N THR A 313 -13.39 3.78 4.57
CA THR A 313 -12.72 4.82 5.35
C THR A 313 -11.39 5.12 4.71
N GLU A 314 -11.04 6.39 4.59
CA GLU A 314 -9.72 6.83 4.14
C GLU A 314 -9.16 7.91 5.08
N VAL A 315 -7.84 8.00 5.14
CA VAL A 315 -7.12 8.91 6.02
C VAL A 315 -6.15 9.76 5.21
N CYS A 316 -6.06 11.05 5.53
CA CYS A 316 -5.07 11.96 4.99
C CYS A 316 -4.46 12.77 6.12
N ASP A 317 -3.17 12.57 6.35
CA ASP A 317 -2.38 13.40 7.25
C ASP A 317 -1.84 14.61 6.48
N PHE A 318 -1.90 15.78 7.11
CA PHE A 318 -1.44 17.02 6.50
C PHE A 318 -0.96 18.03 7.53
N VAL A 319 -0.18 18.98 7.06
CA VAL A 319 0.45 20.02 7.88
C VAL A 319 0.04 21.39 7.38
N TRP A 320 -0.36 22.25 8.31
CA TRP A 320 -0.56 23.67 8.06
C TRP A 320 0.50 24.49 8.80
N VAL A 321 1.42 25.08 8.04
CA VAL A 321 2.56 25.83 8.56
C VAL A 321 2.43 27.32 8.26
N ASP A 322 3.30 28.10 8.92
CA ASP A 322 3.43 29.51 8.57
C ASP A 322 4.07 29.67 7.19
N GLU A 323 3.93 30.85 6.59
CA GLU A 323 4.73 31.17 5.41
C GLU A 323 6.22 31.05 5.78
N PRO A 324 7.04 30.40 4.93
CA PRO A 324 8.47 30.36 5.17
C PRO A 324 8.94 31.81 5.25
N LYS A 325 9.42 32.20 6.44
CA LYS A 325 10.17 33.45 6.55
C LYS A 325 11.45 33.19 5.80
N HIS A 326 11.52 33.60 4.53
CA HIS A 326 12.78 33.67 3.80
C HIS A 326 13.74 34.39 4.73
N ALA A 327 14.69 33.66 5.30
CA ALA A 327 15.73 34.26 6.10
C ALA A 327 16.47 35.15 5.12
N GLN A 328 16.22 36.47 5.16
CA GLN A 328 17.05 37.39 4.41
C GLN A 328 18.49 37.06 4.84
N PRO A 329 19.39 36.76 3.90
CA PRO A 329 20.77 36.50 4.25
C PRO A 329 21.23 37.69 5.07
N VAL A 330 21.51 37.45 6.36
CA VAL A 330 22.05 38.47 7.23
C VAL A 330 23.49 38.63 6.76
N TYR A 331 23.68 39.54 5.81
CA TYR A 331 24.99 40.05 5.44
C TYR A 331 25.48 40.87 6.63
N ASP A 332 26.00 40.17 7.64
CA ASP A 332 26.66 40.80 8.76
C ASP A 332 27.94 41.45 8.20
N SER A 333 27.86 42.75 7.95
CA SER A 333 28.94 43.56 7.39
C SER A 333 29.96 43.97 8.45
N GLY A 334 29.99 43.26 9.59
CA GLY A 334 30.95 43.44 10.66
C GLY A 334 32.35 42.96 10.27
N PRO A 335 33.42 43.67 10.68
CA PRO A 335 34.79 43.24 10.45
C PRO A 335 35.06 41.92 11.19
N ALA A 336 35.32 40.88 10.41
CA ALA A 336 35.64 39.53 10.87
C ALA A 336 36.79 39.52 11.88
N PHE A 337 36.55 39.15 13.13
CA PHE A 337 37.59 38.67 14.06
C PHE A 337 36.96 37.95 15.26
N SER A 338 36.76 36.63 15.16
CA SER A 338 37.17 35.62 16.17
C SER A 338 36.54 34.25 15.86
N GLY A 339 37.35 33.33 15.33
CA GLY A 339 37.44 31.90 15.68
C GLY A 339 36.22 30.95 15.62
N ALA A 340 34.98 31.41 15.54
CA ALA A 340 33.83 30.54 15.33
C ALA A 340 33.70 30.27 13.83
N MET A 341 33.66 28.99 13.44
CA MET A 341 33.36 28.55 12.08
C MET A 341 31.96 29.04 11.66
N THR A 342 31.85 30.29 11.25
CA THR A 342 30.73 30.76 10.45
C THR A 342 30.98 30.26 9.03
N LYS A 343 30.17 29.28 8.57
CA LYS A 343 29.99 29.09 7.13
C LYS A 343 29.63 30.47 6.52
N PRO A 344 29.93 30.73 5.24
CA PRO A 344 29.97 32.08 4.66
C PRO A 344 28.63 32.88 4.64
N HIS A 345 27.56 32.41 5.28
CA HIS A 345 26.18 32.88 5.05
C HIS A 345 25.44 33.37 6.31
N GLY A 346 26.12 33.65 7.42
CA GLY A 346 25.56 34.47 8.53
C GLY A 346 24.30 33.93 9.23
N ARG A 347 23.87 32.69 8.97
CA ARG A 347 22.66 32.08 9.52
C ARG A 347 22.96 31.48 10.89
N ALA A 348 22.15 31.82 11.91
CA ALA A 348 22.16 31.10 13.18
C ALA A 348 21.72 29.65 12.92
N TRP A 349 22.66 28.73 13.07
CA TRP A 349 22.57 27.33 12.64
C TRP A 349 21.45 26.58 13.37
N ARG A 350 20.51 25.99 12.61
CA ARG A 350 19.55 24.99 13.11
C ARG A 350 19.40 23.89 12.05
N PRO A 351 20.39 22.99 11.92
CA PRO A 351 20.47 22.05 10.80
C PRO A 351 19.36 21.00 10.90
N VAL A 352 18.16 21.33 10.40
CA VAL A 352 17.08 20.37 10.19
C VAL A 352 17.26 19.82 8.79
N GLY A 353 17.70 18.56 8.70
CA GLY A 353 17.74 17.82 7.44
C GLY A 353 16.47 17.00 7.24
N ILE A 354 16.03 16.86 5.99
CA ILE A 354 14.97 15.93 5.61
C ILE A 354 15.57 14.83 4.74
N GLU A 355 15.29 13.58 5.05
CA GLU A 355 15.66 12.45 4.21
C GLU A 355 14.45 11.90 3.50
N LEU A 356 14.62 11.65 2.20
CA LEU A 356 13.61 11.01 1.39
C LEU A 356 14.09 9.60 1.05
N ASP A 357 13.39 8.59 1.55
CA ASP A 357 13.67 7.20 1.15
C ASP A 357 13.18 6.94 -0.28
N THR A 358 12.11 7.62 -0.66
CA THR A 358 11.55 7.63 -2.01
C THR A 358 11.25 9.06 -2.46
N LEU A 359 11.45 9.35 -3.74
CA LEU A 359 11.02 10.62 -4.30
C LEU A 359 9.50 10.66 -4.35
N PRO A 360 8.89 11.67 -3.74
CA PRO A 360 7.45 11.81 -3.84
C PRO A 360 7.05 12.17 -5.28
N PRO A 361 5.79 11.93 -5.68
CA PRO A 361 5.27 12.25 -7.00
C PRO A 361 5.02 13.77 -7.17
N ALA A 362 5.98 14.60 -6.75
CA ALA A 362 5.95 16.06 -6.82
C ALA A 362 6.90 16.57 -7.91
N THR A 363 6.55 17.71 -8.50
CA THR A 363 7.47 18.42 -9.39
C THR A 363 8.66 18.99 -8.61
N PRO A 364 9.81 19.24 -9.27
CA PRO A 364 10.96 19.88 -8.62
C PRO A 364 10.63 21.18 -7.87
N ASP A 365 9.77 22.01 -8.43
CA ASP A 365 9.35 23.29 -7.84
C ASP A 365 8.47 23.07 -6.59
N GLU A 366 7.59 22.07 -6.60
CA GLU A 366 6.74 21.73 -5.46
C GLU A 366 7.54 21.14 -4.30
N LEU A 367 8.49 20.25 -4.59
CA LEU A 367 9.36 19.66 -3.58
C LEU A 367 10.23 20.73 -2.91
N ALA A 368 10.93 21.56 -3.69
CA ALA A 368 11.82 22.59 -3.16
C ALA A 368 11.06 23.61 -2.29
N ARG A 369 9.91 24.10 -2.77
CA ARG A 369 9.04 24.98 -1.97
C ARG A 369 8.57 24.31 -0.69
N THR A 370 8.19 23.03 -0.75
CA THR A 370 7.71 22.32 0.44
C THR A 370 8.80 22.14 1.49
N LEU A 371 10.00 21.76 1.09
CA LEU A 371 11.13 21.65 2.01
C LEU A 371 11.50 23.01 2.61
N ALA A 372 11.44 24.09 1.82
CA ALA A 372 11.61 25.45 2.32
C ALA A 372 10.51 25.85 3.32
N MET A 373 9.24 25.51 3.06
CA MET A 373 8.11 25.73 3.99
C MET A 373 8.30 24.99 5.32
N LEU A 374 8.88 23.78 5.27
CA LEU A 374 9.21 22.99 6.47
C LEU A 374 10.44 23.53 7.21
N GLY A 375 11.15 24.51 6.64
CA GLY A 375 12.37 25.06 7.20
C GLY A 375 13.55 24.09 7.12
N ALA A 376 13.55 23.18 6.14
CA ALA A 376 14.66 22.28 5.92
C ALA A 376 15.90 23.06 5.46
N ASP A 377 17.03 22.79 6.09
CA ASP A 377 18.32 23.34 5.71
C ASP A 377 19.08 22.41 4.77
N SER A 378 18.81 21.11 4.86
CA SER A 378 19.36 20.12 3.95
C SER A 378 18.31 19.07 3.57
N VAL A 379 18.53 18.43 2.42
CA VAL A 379 17.75 17.27 1.99
C VAL A 379 18.64 16.18 1.43
N THR A 380 18.32 14.93 1.76
CA THR A 380 18.92 13.74 1.15
C THR A 380 17.97 13.18 0.11
N LEU A 381 18.40 13.12 -1.15
CA LEU A 381 17.62 12.60 -2.28
C LEU A 381 18.13 11.21 -2.70
N PRO A 382 17.25 10.22 -2.86
CA PRO A 382 17.65 8.88 -3.27
C PRO A 382 17.97 8.88 -4.78
N VAL A 383 19.15 8.40 -5.14
CA VAL A 383 19.57 8.13 -6.53
C VAL A 383 19.11 6.73 -6.94
N TRP A 384 19.25 5.76 -6.04
CA TRP A 384 18.70 4.42 -6.19
C TRP A 384 17.48 4.22 -5.31
N GLU A 385 16.48 3.53 -5.87
CA GLU A 385 15.23 3.11 -5.23
C GLU A 385 14.81 1.75 -5.82
N SER A 386 13.94 1.03 -5.13
CA SER A 386 13.28 -0.16 -5.69
C SER A 386 12.53 0.20 -6.98
N GLY A 387 12.65 -0.65 -8.01
CA GLY A 387 12.06 -0.39 -9.33
C GLY A 387 12.83 0.55 -10.27
N VAL A 388 13.96 1.13 -9.84
CA VAL A 388 14.92 1.75 -10.78
C VAL A 388 15.53 0.65 -11.66
N THR A 389 15.65 0.90 -12.95
CA THR A 389 16.22 -0.03 -13.94
C THR A 389 17.18 0.74 -14.84
N ALA A 390 18.08 0.04 -15.53
CA ALA A 390 18.95 0.69 -16.52
C ALA A 390 18.14 1.46 -17.59
N ALA A 391 16.94 0.98 -17.92
CA ALA A 391 16.08 1.60 -18.92
C ALA A 391 15.46 2.94 -18.47
N ASN A 392 15.17 3.13 -17.19
CA ASN A 392 14.53 4.35 -16.66
C ASN A 392 15.52 5.29 -15.93
N PHE A 393 16.76 4.86 -15.70
CA PHE A 393 17.73 5.60 -14.90
C PHE A 393 18.09 6.98 -15.47
N ALA A 394 18.24 7.12 -16.80
CA ALA A 394 18.56 8.42 -17.41
C ALA A 394 17.48 9.48 -17.13
N ALA A 395 16.20 9.11 -17.23
CA ALA A 395 15.08 10.01 -16.93
C ALA A 395 15.07 10.40 -15.43
N ARG A 396 15.49 9.47 -14.57
CA ARG A 396 15.65 9.71 -13.13
C ARG A 396 16.76 10.73 -12.84
N VAL A 397 17.91 10.63 -13.50
CA VAL A 397 19.01 11.60 -13.37
C VAL A 397 18.58 13.00 -13.84
N ASP A 398 17.82 13.09 -14.93
CA ASP A 398 17.25 14.36 -15.40
C ASP A 398 16.31 15.03 -14.38
N LEU A 399 15.46 14.22 -13.74
CA LEU A 399 14.58 14.67 -12.67
C LEU A 399 15.38 15.19 -11.46
N LEU A 400 16.33 14.40 -10.98
CA LEU A 400 17.18 14.75 -9.83
C LEU A 400 17.98 16.02 -10.10
N ARG A 401 18.58 16.18 -11.29
CA ARG A 401 19.28 17.42 -11.66
C ARG A 401 18.36 18.64 -11.58
N SER A 402 17.12 18.50 -12.05
CA SER A 402 16.12 19.57 -12.00
C SER A 402 15.75 19.90 -10.55
N MET A 403 15.59 18.89 -9.69
CA MET A 403 15.37 19.07 -8.25
C MET A 403 16.55 19.76 -7.56
N LEU A 404 17.78 19.28 -7.76
CA LEU A 404 18.99 19.87 -7.18
C LEU A 404 19.14 21.35 -7.53
N SER A 405 18.83 21.73 -8.77
CA SER A 405 18.86 23.15 -9.16
C SER A 405 17.86 23.99 -8.36
N ARG A 406 16.63 23.50 -8.16
CA ARG A 406 15.59 24.22 -7.42
C ARG A 406 15.89 24.29 -5.92
N LEU A 407 16.40 23.20 -5.36
CA LEU A 407 16.80 23.15 -3.95
C LEU A 407 17.92 24.15 -3.66
N ARG A 408 18.88 24.28 -4.57
CA ARG A 408 19.93 25.29 -4.48
C ARG A 408 19.39 26.71 -4.59
N ASP A 409 18.40 26.96 -5.46
CA ASP A 409 17.74 28.28 -5.56
C ASP A 409 17.04 28.66 -4.24
N GLU A 410 16.57 27.66 -3.48
CA GLU A 410 15.98 27.79 -2.14
C GLU A 410 17.01 27.69 -1.00
N TRP A 411 18.31 27.64 -1.30
CA TRP A 411 19.41 27.54 -0.33
C TRP A 411 19.36 26.30 0.58
N ILE A 412 18.83 25.20 0.05
CA ILE A 412 18.78 23.90 0.73
C ILE A 412 20.01 23.09 0.30
N ASP A 413 20.84 22.69 1.26
CA ASP A 413 21.99 21.82 1.02
C ASP A 413 21.49 20.44 0.56
N THR A 414 22.18 19.82 -0.40
CA THR A 414 21.72 18.55 -0.99
C THR A 414 22.72 17.44 -0.79
N ARG A 415 22.23 16.27 -0.41
CA ARG A 415 22.96 14.99 -0.37
C ARG A 415 22.27 14.01 -1.31
N LEU A 416 23.06 13.15 -1.94
CA LEU A 416 22.56 12.07 -2.80
C LEU A 416 22.72 10.74 -2.07
N ALA A 417 21.72 9.87 -2.08
CA ALA A 417 21.77 8.58 -1.39
C ALA A 417 21.67 7.41 -2.37
N LEU A 418 22.56 6.44 -2.19
CA LEU A 418 22.38 5.08 -2.70
C LEU A 418 21.70 4.29 -1.58
N ALA A 419 20.40 4.53 -1.39
CA ALA A 419 19.66 4.02 -0.23
C ALA A 419 19.49 2.49 -0.29
N VAL A 420 19.11 1.98 -1.47
CA VAL A 420 18.94 0.54 -1.75
C VAL A 420 19.56 0.20 -3.11
N VAL A 421 20.00 -1.04 -3.30
CA VAL A 421 20.42 -1.57 -4.60
C VAL A 421 19.17 -1.87 -5.42
N PRO A 422 19.04 -1.37 -6.67
CA PRO A 422 17.89 -1.68 -7.51
C PRO A 422 17.71 -3.18 -7.75
N ASP A 423 16.47 -3.68 -7.80
CA ASP A 423 16.16 -5.12 -7.80
C ASP A 423 16.85 -5.90 -8.93
N GLU A 424 16.89 -5.31 -10.14
CA GLU A 424 17.55 -5.90 -11.31
C GLU A 424 19.07 -6.06 -11.08
N LEU A 425 19.69 -5.05 -10.46
CA LEU A 425 21.12 -5.05 -10.16
C LEU A 425 21.44 -6.04 -9.03
N ALA A 426 20.64 -6.03 -7.96
CA ALA A 426 20.80 -6.96 -6.84
C ALA A 426 20.69 -8.43 -7.31
N ALA A 427 19.71 -8.72 -8.18
CA ALA A 427 19.54 -10.04 -8.78
C ALA A 427 20.71 -10.43 -9.70
N ALA A 428 21.22 -9.50 -10.51
CA ALA A 428 22.36 -9.75 -11.40
C ALA A 428 23.66 -10.04 -10.62
N MET A 429 23.83 -9.44 -9.44
CA MET A 429 25.01 -9.59 -8.59
C MET A 429 24.87 -10.67 -7.51
N ASN A 430 23.67 -11.21 -7.32
CA ASN A 430 23.33 -12.13 -6.23
C ASN A 430 23.70 -11.56 -4.85
N ILE A 431 23.30 -10.32 -4.60
CA ILE A 431 23.46 -9.61 -3.32
C ILE A 431 22.10 -9.16 -2.77
N GLY A 432 22.02 -8.82 -1.49
CA GLY A 432 20.81 -8.22 -0.92
C GLY A 432 20.58 -6.80 -1.44
N THR A 433 19.32 -6.37 -1.49
CA THR A 433 18.96 -4.99 -1.88
C THR A 433 19.45 -3.93 -0.88
N GLU A 434 19.80 -4.32 0.33
CA GLU A 434 20.32 -3.42 1.35
C GLU A 434 21.87 -3.41 1.41
N ASP A 435 22.54 -4.27 0.63
CA ASP A 435 24.00 -4.46 0.65
C ASP A 435 24.73 -3.51 -0.31
N VAL A 436 24.47 -2.21 -0.21
CA VAL A 436 24.97 -1.18 -1.14
C VAL A 436 26.50 -1.17 -1.24
N LEU A 437 27.20 -1.46 -0.15
CA LEU A 437 28.66 -1.52 -0.14
C LEU A 437 29.22 -2.67 -1.00
N ASP A 438 28.51 -3.81 -1.10
CA ASP A 438 28.95 -4.94 -1.93
C ASP A 438 28.95 -4.61 -3.42
N VAL A 439 28.14 -3.62 -3.84
CA VAL A 439 28.13 -3.20 -5.24
C VAL A 439 29.50 -2.71 -5.70
N PHE A 440 30.22 -2.00 -4.84
CA PHE A 440 31.55 -1.46 -5.15
C PHE A 440 32.68 -2.49 -5.05
N ALA A 441 32.40 -3.70 -4.55
CA ALA A 441 33.34 -4.81 -4.49
C ALA A 441 33.39 -5.61 -5.81
N VAL A 442 32.40 -5.44 -6.69
CA VAL A 442 32.26 -6.16 -7.97
C VAL A 442 32.76 -5.32 -9.15
N ASP A 443 32.89 -5.94 -10.32
CA ASP A 443 33.27 -5.30 -11.57
C ASP A 443 32.38 -4.07 -11.89
N PRO A 444 32.98 -2.87 -12.05
CA PRO A 444 32.26 -1.64 -12.43
C PRO A 444 31.30 -1.80 -13.61
N ALA A 445 31.64 -2.64 -14.60
CA ALA A 445 30.80 -2.87 -15.77
C ALA A 445 29.38 -3.35 -15.43
N THR A 446 29.16 -3.92 -14.23
CA THR A 446 27.85 -4.43 -13.79
C THR A 446 26.94 -3.33 -13.27
N TRP A 447 27.47 -2.36 -12.50
CA TRP A 447 26.65 -1.29 -11.89
C TRP A 447 26.72 0.04 -12.63
N GLU A 448 27.75 0.28 -13.45
CA GLU A 448 27.93 1.52 -14.23
C GLU A 448 26.66 1.96 -15.01
N PRO A 449 25.91 1.07 -15.69
CA PRO A 449 24.70 1.47 -16.43
C PRO A 449 23.62 2.13 -15.56
N THR A 450 23.66 1.90 -14.25
CA THR A 450 22.68 2.38 -13.27
C THR A 450 23.22 3.45 -12.33
N LEU A 451 24.44 3.94 -12.53
CA LEU A 451 25.04 4.93 -11.62
C LEU A 451 25.97 5.94 -12.30
N LEU A 452 26.67 5.56 -13.37
CA LEU A 452 27.71 6.40 -13.99
C LEU A 452 27.17 7.76 -14.45
N ASP A 453 25.97 7.80 -15.05
CA ASP A 453 25.33 9.05 -15.48
C ASP A 453 25.01 9.99 -14.30
N ALA A 454 24.63 9.43 -13.15
CA ALA A 454 24.39 10.21 -11.94
C ALA A 454 25.70 10.76 -11.36
N LEU A 455 26.77 9.96 -11.34
CA LEU A 455 28.08 10.41 -10.83
C LEU A 455 28.64 11.56 -11.68
N ASP A 456 28.61 11.43 -13.00
CA ASP A 456 29.12 12.46 -13.92
C ASP A 456 28.30 13.77 -13.82
N ARG A 457 26.97 13.65 -13.85
CA ARG A 457 26.09 14.82 -13.99
C ARG A 457 25.68 15.45 -12.66
N LEU A 458 25.55 14.65 -11.60
CA LEU A 458 25.10 15.13 -10.28
C LEU A 458 26.27 15.31 -9.31
N GLY A 459 27.37 14.58 -9.47
CA GLY A 459 28.55 14.67 -8.59
C GLY A 459 29.22 16.04 -8.60
N THR A 460 29.08 16.83 -9.67
CA THR A 460 29.55 18.22 -9.71
C THR A 460 28.65 19.19 -8.92
N THR A 461 27.41 18.79 -8.63
CA THR A 461 26.42 19.62 -7.93
C THR A 461 26.36 19.29 -6.44
N SER A 462 26.54 18.02 -6.07
CA SER A 462 26.67 17.59 -4.67
C SER A 462 27.86 16.66 -4.50
N ALA A 463 28.76 17.06 -3.59
CA ALA A 463 29.87 16.23 -3.15
C ALA A 463 29.47 15.27 -2.03
N ALA A 464 28.31 15.46 -1.39
CA ALA A 464 27.85 14.63 -0.29
C ALA A 464 27.03 13.44 -0.81
N TRP A 465 27.51 12.23 -0.54
CA TRP A 465 26.91 10.98 -0.94
C TRP A 465 26.68 10.08 0.28
N GLN A 466 25.54 9.42 0.33
CA GLN A 466 25.20 8.44 1.36
C GLN A 466 25.17 7.03 0.77
N LEU A 467 25.70 6.07 1.50
CA LEU A 467 25.66 4.64 1.17
C LEU A 467 24.77 3.90 2.17
N GLY A 468 23.70 3.28 1.66
CA GLY A 468 22.64 2.66 2.46
C GLY A 468 21.54 3.63 2.89
N SER A 469 20.39 3.11 3.32
CA SER A 469 19.33 3.90 3.95
C SER A 469 19.76 4.39 5.33
N SER A 470 19.18 5.49 5.80
CA SER A 470 19.26 5.82 7.22
C SER A 470 18.59 4.72 8.04
N GLY A 471 19.22 4.38 9.16
CA GLY A 471 18.81 3.27 10.01
C GLY A 471 19.32 1.89 9.59
N SER A 472 19.83 1.73 8.35
CA SER A 472 20.43 0.45 7.96
C SER A 472 21.62 0.12 8.86
N THR A 473 21.56 -1.08 9.46
CA THR A 473 22.63 -1.60 10.32
C THR A 473 23.55 -2.60 9.65
N ASN A 474 23.28 -2.92 8.38
CA ASN A 474 23.97 -3.99 7.65
C ASN A 474 25.47 -3.70 7.46
N ALA A 475 25.85 -2.42 7.43
CA ALA A 475 27.25 -2.02 7.34
C ALA A 475 28.07 -2.46 8.58
N PHE A 476 27.48 -2.51 9.78
CA PHE A 476 28.26 -2.73 11.02
C PHE A 476 28.72 -4.16 11.23
N ASP A 477 27.91 -5.12 10.79
CA ASP A 477 28.21 -6.54 11.02
C ASP A 477 29.32 -7.04 10.08
N ARG A 478 29.83 -6.17 9.19
CA ARG A 478 30.90 -6.45 8.23
C ARG A 478 32.27 -6.30 8.88
N PRO A 479 33.07 -7.38 9.00
CA PRO A 479 34.45 -7.29 9.47
C PRO A 479 35.34 -6.43 8.56
N THR A 480 34.94 -6.25 7.30
CA THR A 480 35.66 -5.53 6.25
C THR A 480 35.21 -4.09 6.07
N LEU A 481 34.31 -3.56 6.90
CA LEU A 481 33.66 -2.26 6.71
C LEU A 481 34.65 -1.13 6.33
N ALA A 482 35.76 -0.99 7.05
CA ALA A 482 36.74 0.06 6.76
C ALA A 482 37.39 -0.07 5.37
N GLY A 483 37.65 -1.31 4.93
CA GLY A 483 38.14 -1.62 3.60
C GLY A 483 37.08 -1.31 2.53
N ASP A 484 35.85 -1.73 2.78
CA ASP A 484 34.71 -1.54 1.88
C ASP A 484 34.43 -0.04 1.64
N ILE A 485 34.46 0.77 2.70
CA ILE A 485 34.30 2.24 2.61
C ILE A 485 35.46 2.88 1.86
N THR A 486 36.69 2.44 2.13
CA THR A 486 37.89 2.95 1.43
C THR A 486 37.81 2.64 -0.07
N GLN A 487 37.35 1.44 -0.42
CA GLN A 487 37.14 1.03 -1.81
C GLN A 487 36.03 1.86 -2.48
N ALA A 488 34.85 1.97 -1.86
CA ALA A 488 33.75 2.79 -2.36
C ALA A 488 34.19 4.25 -2.57
N ARG A 489 34.90 4.84 -1.60
CA ARG A 489 35.48 6.18 -1.70
C ARG A 489 36.44 6.30 -2.88
N SER A 490 37.36 5.36 -3.04
CA SER A 490 38.34 5.39 -4.13
C SER A 490 37.63 5.35 -5.49
N THR A 491 36.62 4.48 -5.64
CA THR A 491 35.82 4.35 -6.85
C THR A 491 35.05 5.65 -7.14
N LEU A 492 34.34 6.19 -6.15
CA LEU A 492 33.56 7.41 -6.31
C LEU A 492 34.45 8.64 -6.55
N SER A 493 35.59 8.76 -5.87
CA SER A 493 36.53 9.89 -6.01
C SER A 493 37.17 9.97 -7.39
N ALA A 494 37.23 8.85 -8.12
CA ALA A 494 37.71 8.85 -9.50
C ALA A 494 36.75 9.58 -10.46
N MET A 495 35.47 9.68 -10.09
CA MET A 495 34.40 10.29 -10.89
C MET A 495 33.90 11.62 -10.31
N VAL A 496 33.91 11.74 -8.97
CA VAL A 496 33.39 12.89 -8.22
C VAL A 496 34.51 13.50 -7.37
N PRO A 497 35.08 14.64 -7.77
CA PRO A 497 36.13 15.30 -7.01
C PRO A 497 35.66 15.72 -5.62
N GLY A 498 36.36 15.27 -4.58
CA GLY A 498 36.07 15.66 -3.19
C GLY A 498 34.82 15.02 -2.59
N VAL A 499 34.48 13.80 -3.01
CA VAL A 499 33.33 13.07 -2.45
C VAL A 499 33.42 12.91 -0.93
N GLU A 500 32.32 13.26 -0.26
CA GLU A 500 32.07 13.07 1.16
C GLU A 500 31.08 11.93 1.32
N LEU A 501 31.47 10.89 2.07
CA LEU A 501 30.66 9.69 2.28
C LEU A 501 30.02 9.69 3.66
N ALA A 502 28.69 9.67 3.65
CA ALA A 502 27.83 9.41 4.79
C ALA A 502 27.41 7.94 4.81
N ILE A 503 27.36 7.35 6.00
CA ILE A 503 26.90 5.97 6.20
C ILE A 503 26.00 5.96 7.43
N GLY A 504 24.96 5.12 7.41
CA GLY A 504 24.22 4.78 8.63
C GLY A 504 25.18 4.45 9.77
N TRP A 505 24.86 4.85 11.00
CA TRP A 505 25.65 4.59 12.20
C TRP A 505 24.75 4.17 13.37
N ARG A 506 25.12 3.11 14.07
CA ARG A 506 24.41 2.68 15.29
C ARG A 506 24.76 3.58 16.47
N ALA A 507 23.73 4.04 17.19
CA ALA A 507 23.89 4.93 18.34
C ALA A 507 24.71 4.31 19.49
N ASP A 508 24.70 2.98 19.65
CA ASP A 508 25.44 2.27 20.71
C ASP A 508 26.93 2.11 20.42
N LEU A 509 27.39 2.44 19.21
CA LEU A 509 28.79 2.41 18.83
C LEU A 509 29.46 3.75 19.08
N SER A 510 30.73 3.72 19.49
CA SER A 510 31.48 4.94 19.82
C SER A 510 31.80 5.80 18.57
N PRO A 511 31.89 7.14 18.71
CA PRO A 511 32.36 8.01 17.62
C PRO A 511 33.76 7.65 17.11
N ALA A 512 34.60 7.04 17.95
CA ALA A 512 35.94 6.58 17.56
C ALA A 512 35.88 5.42 16.55
N ALA A 513 34.90 4.52 16.70
CA ALA A 513 34.67 3.43 15.75
C ALA A 513 34.18 3.99 14.39
N ALA A 514 33.32 5.01 14.41
CA ALA A 514 32.88 5.71 13.19
C ALA A 514 34.05 6.33 12.42
N ARG A 515 34.99 6.99 13.12
CA ARG A 515 36.20 7.52 12.48
C ARG A 515 37.11 6.42 11.94
N ALA A 516 37.22 5.31 12.68
CA ALA A 516 38.06 4.18 12.28
C ALA A 516 37.53 3.44 11.05
N SER A 517 36.22 3.54 10.75
CA SER A 517 35.64 2.98 9.52
C SER A 517 36.02 3.78 8.27
N GLY A 518 36.46 5.04 8.42
CA GLY A 518 36.79 5.91 7.29
C GLY A 518 35.58 6.61 6.66
N ALA A 519 34.40 6.58 7.30
CA ALA A 519 33.27 7.44 6.94
C ALA A 519 33.57 8.91 7.27
N ASP A 520 33.10 9.85 6.42
CA ASP A 520 33.21 11.30 6.72
C ASP A 520 32.08 11.77 7.63
N VAL A 521 30.90 11.15 7.48
CA VAL A 521 29.71 11.43 8.28
C VAL A 521 29.06 10.13 8.74
N ALA A 522 28.80 10.04 10.04
CA ALA A 522 28.05 8.97 10.67
C ALA A 522 26.59 9.41 10.87
N ARG A 523 25.64 8.70 10.27
CA ARG A 523 24.20 9.02 10.38
C ARG A 523 23.53 8.16 11.44
N ILE A 524 23.31 8.74 12.61
CA ILE A 524 22.84 8.02 13.78
C ILE A 524 21.32 8.09 13.84
N GLU A 525 20.67 6.95 13.65
CA GLU A 525 19.23 6.84 13.87
C GLU A 525 18.92 6.86 15.36
N LEU A 526 17.96 7.72 15.72
CA LEU A 526 17.41 7.85 17.06
C LEU A 526 16.01 7.22 17.07
N PRO A 527 15.74 6.29 17.99
CA PRO A 527 14.42 5.69 18.10
C PRO A 527 13.33 6.74 18.33
N ALA A 528 12.17 6.58 17.68
CA ALA A 528 11.07 7.55 17.76
C ALA A 528 10.59 7.86 19.21
N TRP A 529 10.71 6.90 20.14
CA TRP A 529 10.35 7.09 21.55
C TRP A 529 11.28 8.06 22.32
N MET A 530 12.41 8.41 21.73
CA MET A 530 13.44 9.27 22.33
C MET A 530 13.16 10.77 22.07
N GLY A 531 11.91 11.14 21.80
CA GLY A 531 11.43 12.43 21.26
C GLY A 531 11.80 13.72 22.01
N ASP A 532 12.40 13.63 23.20
CA ASP A 532 13.19 14.71 23.79
C ASP A 532 14.67 14.30 23.67
N LEU A 533 15.44 14.96 22.78
CA LEU A 533 16.90 14.77 22.62
C LEU A 533 17.51 14.58 24.00
N PRO A 534 18.00 13.38 24.34
CA PRO A 534 18.19 13.12 25.74
C PRO A 534 19.49 13.80 26.14
N THR A 535 19.48 14.39 27.33
CA THR A 535 20.69 14.69 28.09
C THR A 535 21.40 13.41 28.54
N ASP A 536 21.17 12.28 27.85
CA ASP A 536 21.69 10.97 28.22
C ASP A 536 23.21 10.95 28.09
N ALA A 537 23.85 10.37 29.09
CA ALA A 537 25.29 10.19 29.11
C ALA A 537 25.78 9.35 27.91
N ALA A 538 24.90 8.56 27.28
CA ALA A 538 25.20 7.79 26.09
C ALA A 538 25.51 8.63 24.84
N PHE A 539 24.90 9.82 24.71
CA PHE A 539 25.11 10.72 23.56
C PHE A 539 26.10 11.85 23.83
N ALA A 540 26.47 12.08 25.10
CA ALA A 540 27.51 13.05 25.46
C ALA A 540 28.82 12.86 24.65
N PRO A 541 29.33 11.65 24.38
CA PRO A 541 30.52 11.49 23.53
C PRO A 541 30.34 11.98 22.09
N TRP A 542 29.12 11.90 21.55
CA TRP A 542 28.76 12.40 20.23
C TRP A 542 28.56 13.93 20.23
N LEU A 543 28.11 14.51 21.33
CA LEU A 543 27.91 15.97 21.46
C LEU A 543 29.21 16.72 21.84
N ASP A 544 30.02 16.15 22.74
CA ASP A 544 31.23 16.77 23.30
C ASP A 544 32.49 16.52 22.45
N GLY A 545 32.50 15.42 21.68
CA GLY A 545 33.67 14.94 20.95
C GLY A 545 33.59 15.11 19.44
N ALA A 546 32.47 15.59 18.89
CA ALA A 546 32.27 15.68 17.45
C ALA A 546 32.66 17.06 16.89
N GLY A 547 33.77 17.09 16.15
CA GLY A 547 33.78 17.86 14.90
C GLY A 547 32.69 17.33 13.93
N PRO A 548 32.56 17.86 12.71
CA PRO A 548 31.40 17.66 11.81
C PRO A 548 31.17 16.21 11.30
N LEU A 549 30.98 15.24 12.18
CA LEU A 549 31.04 13.80 11.92
C LEU A 549 29.74 13.06 12.24
N ALA A 550 28.73 13.72 12.81
CA ALA A 550 27.49 13.06 13.24
C ALA A 550 26.26 13.83 12.80
N GLU A 551 25.34 13.13 12.15
CA GLU A 551 23.99 13.62 11.85
C GLU A 551 23.00 12.69 12.53
N PHE A 552 22.06 13.24 13.30
CA PHE A 552 21.03 12.47 13.97
C PHE A 552 19.77 12.42 13.10
N VAL A 553 19.28 11.22 12.85
CA VAL A 553 18.06 10.96 12.07
C VAL A 553 16.97 10.52 13.04
N LEU A 554 15.83 11.20 13.03
CA LEU A 554 14.68 10.85 13.86
C LEU A 554 13.70 10.03 13.02
N GLU A 555 13.35 8.84 13.49
CA GLU A 555 12.26 8.09 12.88
C GLU A 555 10.91 8.82 13.07
N PRO A 556 10.01 8.78 12.06
CA PRO A 556 8.66 9.27 12.23
C PRO A 556 7.92 8.47 13.34
N LEU A 557 7.14 9.16 14.16
CA LEU A 557 6.22 8.52 15.12
C LEU A 557 5.04 7.92 14.34
N GLU A 558 4.88 6.60 14.36
CA GLU A 558 3.72 5.90 13.77
C GLU A 558 2.40 6.11 14.52
#